data_AF-A0A429BDT8-F1
#
_entry.id   AF-A0A429BDT8-F1
#
_cell.length_a   1.000
_cell.length_b   1.000
_cell.length_c   1.000
_cell.angle_alpha   90.00
_cell.angle_beta   90.00
_cell.angle_gamma   90.00
#
_symmetry.space_group_name_H-M   'P 1'
#
loop_
_entity.id
_entity.type
_entity.pdbx_description
1 polymer ?
#
loop_
_entity_poly.entity_id
_entity_poly.type
_entity_poly.pdbx_seq_one_letter_code
_entity_poly.pdbx_strand_id
1 'polypeptide(L)'
;MPSKEQVLRLLSQGLDYAEIARLLGVPPGRAYLIAMGVPADGSDAVARRRGRPGLLAGRTQQLVNPREVGPVERGDVHAWMRERAWRDRRMRQAGA
;
A
#
# COMPACT_ATOMS: atom_id res chain seq x y z
N MET A 1 -18.62 14.46 13.08
CA MET A 1 -18.80 13.48 12.00
C MET A 1 -18.83 12.09 12.64
N PRO A 2 -19.72 11.17 12.26
CA PRO A 2 -19.78 9.85 12.89
C PRO A 2 -18.49 9.06 12.67
N SER A 3 -18.07 8.27 13.66
CA SER A 3 -16.87 7.44 13.60
C SER A 3 -17.15 6.07 12.95
N LYS A 4 -16.08 5.39 12.51
CA LYS A 4 -16.17 4.04 11.96
C LYS A 4 -16.68 3.04 13.01
N GLU A 5 -16.22 3.14 14.26
CA GLU A 5 -16.68 2.29 15.37
C GLU A 5 -18.18 2.49 15.65
N GLN A 6 -18.66 3.74 15.56
CA GLN A 6 -20.07 4.04 15.72
C GLN A 6 -20.93 3.35 14.66
N VAL A 7 -20.50 3.41 13.39
CA VAL A 7 -21.21 2.74 12.27
C VAL A 7 -21.12 1.22 12.38
N LEU A 8 -19.94 0.66 12.69
CA LEU A 8 -19.74 -0.79 12.82
C LEU A 8 -20.56 -1.39 13.97
N ARG A 9 -20.70 -0.67 15.08
CA ARG A 9 -21.55 -1.11 16.20
C ARG A 9 -23.02 -1.21 15.78
N LEU A 10 -23.55 -0.23 15.06
CA LEU A 10 -24.93 -0.28 14.58
C LEU A 10 -25.14 -1.38 13.53
N LEU A 11 -24.16 -1.61 12.65
CA LEU A 11 -24.19 -2.75 11.73
C LEU A 11 -24.22 -4.09 12.49
N SER A 12 -23.47 -4.21 13.58
CA SER A 12 -23.46 -5.42 14.40
C SER A 12 -24.79 -5.69 15.11
N GLN A 13 -25.65 -4.67 15.22
CA GLN A 13 -27.02 -4.77 15.74
C GLN A 13 -28.03 -5.14 14.64
N GLY A 14 -27.59 -5.35 13.40
CA GLY A 14 -28.43 -5.75 12.28
C GLY A 14 -29.07 -4.60 11.50
N LEU A 15 -28.71 -3.35 11.81
CA LEU A 15 -29.24 -2.19 11.08
C LEU A 15 -28.58 -2.06 9.71
N ASP A 16 -29.36 -1.63 8.72
CA ASP A 16 -28.85 -1.29 7.40
C ASP A 16 -28.27 0.14 7.34
N TYR A 17 -27.61 0.47 6.23
CA TYR A 17 -26.97 1.78 6.07
C TYR A 17 -27.96 2.96 6.02
N ALA A 18 -29.22 2.75 5.63
CA ALA A 18 -30.23 3.80 5.59
C ALA A 18 -30.75 4.11 7.00
N GLU A 19 -30.98 3.08 7.81
CA GLU A 19 -31.34 3.21 9.23
C GLU A 19 -30.22 3.89 10.02
N ILE A 20 -28.98 3.48 9.80
CA ILE A 20 -27.79 4.08 10.41
C ILE A 20 -27.64 5.55 10.00
N ALA A 21 -27.83 5.85 8.72
CA ALA A 21 -27.79 7.22 8.21
C ALA A 21 -28.83 8.13 8.87
N ARG A 22 -30.07 7.63 9.03
CA ARG A 22 -31.14 8.35 9.72
C ARG A 22 -30.80 8.60 11.20
N LEU A 23 -30.23 7.61 11.89
CA LEU A 23 -29.83 7.75 13.30
C LEU A 23 -28.66 8.73 13.49
N LEU A 24 -27.71 8.74 12.55
CA LEU A 24 -26.48 9.52 12.65
C LEU A 24 -26.55 10.88 11.94
N GLY A 25 -27.67 11.21 11.30
CA GLY A 25 -27.87 12.46 10.58
C GLY A 25 -26.92 12.65 9.39
N VAL A 26 -26.60 11.57 8.66
CA VAL A 26 -25.71 11.60 7.49
C VAL A 26 -26.35 10.92 6.28
N PRO A 27 -25.91 11.20 5.04
CA PRO A 27 -26.37 10.43 3.88
C PRO A 27 -26.02 8.93 3.97
N PRO A 28 -26.86 8.01 3.45
CA PRO A 28 -26.58 6.56 3.44
C PRO A 28 -25.24 6.19 2.80
N GLY A 29 -24.90 6.83 1.67
CA GLY A 29 -23.60 6.63 1.03
C GLY A 29 -22.42 7.04 1.92
N ARG A 30 -22.60 8.05 2.80
CA ARG A 30 -21.58 8.46 3.77
C ARG A 30 -21.45 7.42 4.90
N ALA A 31 -22.55 6.83 5.37
CA ALA A 31 -22.49 5.72 6.33
C ALA A 31 -21.74 4.51 5.76
N TYR A 32 -21.99 4.15 4.50
CA TYR A 32 -21.26 3.10 3.78
C TYR A 32 -19.75 3.40 3.68
N LEU A 33 -19.39 4.62 3.24
CA LEU A 33 -18.00 5.03 3.11
C LEU A 33 -17.25 5.08 4.45
N ILE A 34 -17.93 5.46 5.54
CA ILE A 34 -17.35 5.42 6.89
C ILE A 34 -17.08 3.97 7.32
N ALA A 35 -18.01 3.04 7.08
CA ALA A 35 -17.84 1.63 7.43
C ALA A 35 -16.68 0.96 6.67
N MET A 36 -16.54 1.27 5.38
CA MET A 36 -15.55 0.65 4.49
C MET A 36 -14.21 1.40 4.45
N GLY A 37 -14.19 2.65 4.92
CA GLY A 37 -13.03 3.52 4.86
C GLY A 37 -11.87 3.02 5.72
N VAL A 38 -10.65 3.23 5.22
CA VAL A 38 -9.42 3.17 6.02
C VAL A 38 -9.09 4.60 6.44
N PRO A 39 -8.91 4.89 7.73
CA PRO A 39 -8.43 6.19 8.19
C PRO A 39 -7.15 6.60 7.47
N ALA A 40 -7.15 7.81 6.92
CA ALA A 40 -6.02 8.35 6.16
C ALA A 40 -4.80 8.63 7.06
N ASP A 41 -4.98 8.67 8.37
CA ASP A 41 -3.92 8.81 9.38
C ASP A 41 -3.17 7.49 9.67
N GLY A 42 -3.59 6.38 9.06
CA GLY A 42 -2.95 5.09 9.24
C GLY A 42 -3.28 4.37 10.55
N SER A 43 -4.19 4.91 11.37
CA SER A 43 -4.59 4.33 12.67
C SER A 43 -5.17 2.91 12.55
N ASP A 44 -5.80 2.59 11.42
CA ASP A 44 -6.39 1.26 11.12
C ASP A 44 -5.58 0.50 10.03
N ALA A 45 -4.47 1.08 9.55
CA ALA A 45 -3.82 0.63 8.31
C ALA A 45 -2.79 -0.50 8.47
N VAL A 46 -2.55 -1.07 9.67
CA VAL A 46 -1.29 -1.82 9.88
C VAL A 46 -1.40 -3.24 10.46
N ALA A 47 -2.50 -3.65 11.10
CA ALA A 47 -2.47 -4.95 11.81
C ALA A 47 -2.65 -6.19 10.92
N ARG A 48 -3.34 -6.13 9.77
CA ARG A 48 -3.71 -7.32 8.98
C ARG A 48 -2.95 -7.56 7.66
N ARG A 49 -2.04 -6.67 7.26
CA ARG A 49 -1.30 -6.79 5.98
C ARG A 49 0.22 -6.96 6.09
N ARG A 50 0.80 -6.93 7.30
CA ARG A 50 2.26 -6.97 7.50
C ARG A 50 2.93 -8.35 7.32
N GLY A 51 2.18 -9.40 7.02
CA GLY A 51 2.71 -10.77 6.98
C GLY A 51 2.35 -11.56 5.72
N ARG A 52 2.09 -10.92 4.57
CA ARG A 52 1.83 -11.65 3.33
C ARG A 52 3.18 -12.09 2.72
N PRO A 53 3.44 -13.39 2.53
CA PRO A 53 4.66 -13.85 1.87
C PRO A 53 4.81 -13.17 0.51
N GLY A 54 5.95 -12.52 0.27
CA GLY A 54 6.25 -11.77 -0.97
C GLY A 54 6.08 -10.25 -0.91
N LEU A 55 5.61 -9.67 0.20
CA LEU A 55 5.51 -8.20 0.35
C LEU A 55 6.69 -7.65 1.18
N LEU A 56 7.53 -6.79 0.61
CA LEU A 56 8.65 -6.18 1.33
C LEU A 56 8.17 -5.03 2.23
N ALA A 57 8.54 -5.08 3.51
CA ALA A 57 8.04 -4.19 4.57
C ALA A 57 8.50 -2.71 4.49
N GLY A 58 9.30 -2.33 3.48
CA GLY A 58 10.06 -1.07 3.47
C GLY A 58 9.77 -0.10 2.31
N ARG A 59 8.72 -0.28 1.50
CA ARG A 59 8.47 0.58 0.33
C ARG A 59 7.04 1.13 0.23
N THR A 60 6.94 2.34 -0.32
CA THR A 60 5.73 3.17 -0.43
C THR A 60 4.74 2.73 -1.52
N GLN A 61 5.13 1.83 -2.42
CA GLN A 61 4.27 1.36 -3.51
C GLN A 61 3.80 -0.08 -3.29
N GLN A 62 2.96 -0.28 -2.26
CA GLN A 62 2.35 -1.58 -1.96
C GLN A 62 1.17 -1.97 -2.89
N LEU A 63 0.86 -1.14 -3.90
CA LEU A 63 -0.31 -1.29 -4.76
C LEU A 63 -0.07 -2.16 -6.00
N VAL A 64 1.20 -2.43 -6.34
CA VAL A 64 1.58 -3.33 -7.42
C VAL A 64 2.48 -4.42 -6.84
N ASN A 65 2.19 -5.69 -7.16
CA ASN A 65 3.03 -6.83 -6.79
C ASN A 65 3.65 -7.46 -8.05
N PRO A 66 4.49 -6.71 -8.81
CA PRO A 66 5.17 -7.28 -9.96
C PRO A 66 6.16 -8.35 -9.48
N ARG A 67 6.37 -9.39 -10.29
CA ARG A 67 7.55 -10.25 -10.12
C ARG A 67 8.77 -9.39 -10.46
N GLU A 68 9.46 -8.90 -9.44
CA GLU A 68 10.71 -8.17 -9.65
C GLU A 68 11.81 -9.17 -10.00
N VAL A 69 12.32 -9.08 -11.22
CA VAL A 69 13.60 -9.67 -11.62
C VAL A 69 14.65 -8.58 -11.37
N GLY A 70 15.59 -8.84 -10.46
CA GLY A 70 16.63 -7.87 -10.15
C GLY A 70 17.39 -7.48 -11.43
N PRO A 71 17.78 -6.20 -11.64
CA PRO A 71 18.55 -5.82 -12.81
C PRO A 71 19.90 -6.55 -12.90
N VAL A 72 20.38 -7.07 -11.76
CA VAL A 72 21.57 -7.93 -11.63
C VAL A 72 21.35 -9.36 -12.15
N GLU A 73 20.13 -9.77 -12.45
CA GLU A 73 19.83 -11.11 -12.99
C GLU A 73 19.83 -11.13 -14.52
N ARG A 74 19.88 -9.96 -15.17
CA ARG A 74 19.85 -9.85 -16.63
C ARG A 74 21.26 -9.68 -17.21
N GLY A 75 21.66 -10.60 -18.08
CA GLY A 75 23.01 -10.60 -18.68
C GLY A 75 23.32 -9.39 -19.56
N ASP A 76 22.30 -8.79 -20.18
CA ASP A 76 22.40 -7.56 -20.98
C ASP A 76 22.81 -6.36 -20.11
N VAL A 77 22.23 -6.26 -18.90
CA VAL A 77 22.58 -5.22 -17.93
C VAL A 77 24.02 -5.40 -17.44
N HIS A 78 24.48 -6.62 -17.18
CA HIS A 78 25.89 -6.89 -16.85
C HIS A 78 26.86 -6.52 -17.97
N ALA A 79 26.49 -6.80 -19.22
CA ALA A 79 27.29 -6.40 -20.38
C ALA A 79 27.38 -4.88 -20.49
N TRP A 80 26.25 -4.19 -20.36
CA TRP A 80 26.19 -2.73 -20.38
C TRP A 80 26.96 -2.09 -19.22
N MET A 81 26.85 -2.62 -18.00
CA MET A 81 27.59 -2.11 -16.84
C MET A 81 29.10 -2.27 -17.02
N ARG A 82 29.55 -3.41 -17.56
CA ARG A 82 30.98 -3.63 -17.88
C ARG A 82 31.48 -2.66 -18.93
N GLU A 83 30.74 -2.47 -20.03
CA GLU A 83 31.09 -1.52 -21.08
C GLU A 83 31.16 -0.09 -20.53
N ARG A 84 30.20 0.30 -19.69
CA ARG A 84 30.18 1.61 -19.04
C ARG A 84 31.38 1.81 -18.11
N ALA A 85 31.70 0.82 -17.28
CA ALA A 85 32.85 0.90 -16.37
C ALA A 85 34.17 1.02 -17.14
N TRP A 86 34.29 0.34 -18.29
CA TRP A 86 35.45 0.46 -19.17
C TRP A 86 35.59 1.83 -19.82
N ARG A 87 34.48 2.45 -20.23
CA ARG A 87 34.48 3.77 -20.88
C ARG A 87 34.61 4.93 -19.89
N ASP A 88 34.18 4.75 -18.64
CA ASP A 88 34.24 5.79 -17.62
C ASP A 88 35.63 5.86 -16.96
N ARG A 89 36.35 6.95 -17.23
CA ARG A 89 37.69 7.21 -16.66
C ARG A 89 37.68 7.30 -15.13
N ARG A 90 36.61 7.84 -14.51
CA ARG A 90 36.50 7.93 -13.04
C ARG A 90 36.23 6.56 -12.43
N MET A 91 35.43 5.71 -13.08
CA MET A 91 35.19 4.35 -12.59
C MET A 91 36.44 3.46 -12.70
N ARG A 92 37.24 3.60 -13.78
CA ARG A 92 38.53 2.90 -13.88
C ARG A 92 39.53 3.29 -12.78
N GLN A 93 39.48 4.54 -12.31
CA GLN A 93 40.32 5.01 -11.22
C GLN A 93 39.85 4.51 -9.84
N ALA A 94 38.56 4.22 -9.68
CA ALA A 94 37.99 3.72 -8.42
C ALA A 94 38.12 2.20 -8.23
N GLY A 95 38.45 1.45 -9.30
CA GLY A 95 38.62 -0.01 -9.28
C GLY A 95 40.08 -0.49 -9.36
N ALA A 96 41.05 0.43 -9.33
CA ALA A 96 42.48 0.15 -9.19
C ALA A 96 42.88 0.26 -7.72
#